data_AF-A0A420ZAK1-F1
#
_entry.id   AF-A0A420ZAK1-F1
#
_cell.length_a   1.000
_cell.length_b   1.000
_cell.length_c   1.000
_cell.angle_alpha   90.00
_cell.angle_beta   90.00
_cell.angle_gamma   90.00
#
_symmetry.space_group_name_H-M   'P 1'
#
loop_
_entity.id
_entity.type
_entity.pdbx_description
1 polymer ?
#
loop_
_entity_poly.entity_id
_entity_poly.type
_entity_poly.pdbx_seq_one_letter_code
_entity_poly.pdbx_strand_id
1 'polypeptide(L)'
;RGYEEVIVDGYKIRVATTAKALFDFLYLKRKLADLEKELKFGLRINWDNLDNKILREFGGYCNFSRKIKMKKIWLIVKKIKNVAK
;
A
#
# COMPACT_ATOMS: atom_id res chain seq x y z
N ARG A 1 0.69 -7.69 -11.71
CA ARG A 1 1.51 -8.69 -10.97
C ARG A 1 2.10 -7.95 -9.77
N GLY A 2 2.16 -8.56 -8.58
CA GLY A 2 2.59 -7.87 -7.34
C GLY A 2 4.08 -8.02 -7.01
N TYR A 3 4.89 -8.35 -8.01
CA TYR A 3 6.33 -8.45 -7.88
C TYR A 3 7.01 -8.10 -9.20
N GLU A 4 8.27 -7.71 -9.10
CA GLU A 4 9.23 -7.50 -10.18
C GLU A 4 10.30 -8.59 -10.09
N GLU A 5 10.84 -9.00 -11.24
CA GLU A 5 11.92 -10.00 -11.29
C GLU A 5 13.25 -9.27 -11.49
N VAL A 6 14.20 -9.54 -10.61
CA VAL A 6 15.52 -8.92 -10.60
C VAL A 6 16.57 -10.02 -10.55
N ILE A 7 17.69 -9.81 -11.25
CA ILE A 7 18.83 -10.73 -11.22
C ILE A 7 19.86 -10.13 -10.28
N VAL A 8 20.22 -10.87 -9.23
CA VAL A 8 21.26 -10.50 -8.26
C VAL A 8 22.21 -11.67 -8.14
N ASP A 9 23.49 -11.46 -8.41
CA ASP A 9 24.55 -12.48 -8.37
C ASP A 9 24.22 -13.77 -9.15
N GLY A 10 23.57 -13.62 -10.31
CA GLY A 10 23.14 -14.74 -11.16
C GLY A 10 21.85 -15.44 -10.71
N TYR A 11 21.26 -15.05 -9.58
CA TYR A 11 19.99 -15.59 -9.09
C TYR A 11 18.81 -14.73 -9.52
N LYS A 12 17.73 -15.38 -9.95
CA LYS A 12 16.46 -14.73 -10.27
C LYS A 12 15.62 -14.57 -8.99
N ILE A 13 15.48 -13.33 -8.53
CA ILE A 13 14.75 -12.97 -7.32
C ILE A 13 13.43 -12.27 -7.69
N ARG A 14 12.36 -12.56 -6.96
CA ARG A 14 11.08 -11.87 -7.07
C ARG A 14 10.95 -10.88 -5.91
N VAL A 15 10.93 -9.59 -6.23
CA VAL A 15 10.81 -8.50 -5.26
C VAL A 15 9.40 -7.94 -5.32
N ALA A 16 8.74 -7.80 -4.16
CA ALA A 16 7.41 -7.22 -4.11
C ALA A 16 7.42 -5.78 -4.66
N THR A 17 6.41 -5.41 -5.46
CA THR A 17 6.24 -4.01 -5.88
C THR A 17 5.99 -3.13 -4.65
N THR A 18 6.33 -1.85 -4.73
CA THR A 18 6.04 -0.89 -3.64
C THR A 18 4.57 -0.93 -3.21
N ALA A 19 3.65 -1.03 -4.17
CA ALA A 19 2.22 -1.17 -3.90
C ALA A 19 1.88 -2.46 -3.12
N LYS A 20 2.50 -3.59 -3.50
CA LYS A 20 2.30 -4.88 -2.82
C LYS A 20 2.89 -4.88 -1.42
N ALA A 21 4.11 -4.34 -1.25
CA ALA A 21 4.77 -4.21 0.04
C ALA A 21 3.95 -3.33 1.00
N LEU A 22 3.44 -2.19 0.52
CA LEU A 22 2.55 -1.32 1.30
C LEU A 22 1.26 -2.03 1.72
N PHE A 23 0.64 -2.78 0.79
CA PHE A 23 -0.55 -3.57 1.09
C PHE A 23 -0.27 -4.61 2.18
N ASP A 24 0.78 -5.43 2.04
CA ASP A 24 1.10 -6.48 3.00
C ASP A 24 1.41 -5.91 4.39
N PHE A 25 2.19 -4.83 4.44
CA PHE A 25 2.52 -4.13 5.68
C PHE A 25 1.27 -3.67 6.43
N LEU A 26 0.35 -2.99 5.74
CA LEU A 26 -0.89 -2.50 6.35
C LEU A 26 -1.89 -3.62 6.64
N TYR A 27 -1.90 -4.67 5.82
CA TYR A 27 -2.75 -5.84 6.01
C TYR A 27 -2.37 -6.60 7.28
N LEU A 28 -1.08 -6.84 7.49
CA LEU A 28 -0.56 -7.61 8.63
C LEU A 28 -0.57 -6.82 9.95
N LYS A 29 -0.61 -5.48 9.92
CA LYS A 29 -0.78 -4.69 11.15
C LYS A 29 -2.14 -4.95 11.79
N ARG A 30 -2.12 -5.60 12.96
CA ARG A 30 -3.31 -6.02 13.73
C ARG A 30 -3.89 -4.89 14.60
N LYS A 31 -3.05 -4.00 15.14
CA LYS A 31 -3.47 -2.91 16.04
C LYS A 31 -3.06 -1.57 15.43
N LEU A 32 -3.98 -0.96 14.69
CA LEU A 32 -3.93 0.45 14.33
C LEU A 32 -5.03 1.09 15.16
N ALA A 33 -4.66 1.95 16.12
CA ALA A 33 -5.61 2.58 17.03
C ALA A 33 -6.52 3.54 16.24
N ASP A 34 -6.09 4.79 16.11
CA ASP A 34 -6.71 5.73 15.18
C ASP A 34 -6.10 5.53 13.79
N LEU A 35 -6.83 4.82 12.93
CA LEU A 35 -6.38 4.47 11.58
C LEU A 35 -5.96 5.69 10.76
N GLU A 36 -6.67 6.81 10.89
CA GLU A 36 -6.38 8.02 10.11
C GLU A 36 -5.13 8.73 10.65
N LYS A 37 -5.01 8.87 11.97
CA LYS A 37 -3.83 9.43 12.61
C LYS A 37 -2.58 8.58 12.35
N GLU A 38 -2.71 7.25 12.40
CA GLU A 38 -1.62 6.33 12.11
C GLU A 38 -1.16 6.44 10.66
N LEU A 39 -2.10 6.48 9.69
CA LEU A 39 -1.74 6.62 8.27
C LEU A 39 -1.10 7.97 7.96
N LYS A 40 -1.57 9.06 8.58
CA LYS A 40 -1.02 10.41 8.35
C LYS A 40 0.31 10.64 9.04
N PHE A 41 0.47 10.17 10.27
CA PHE A 41 1.60 10.56 11.12
C PHE A 41 2.32 9.37 11.77
N GLY A 42 1.59 8.37 12.26
CA GLY A 42 2.16 7.27 13.05
C GLY A 42 3.11 6.37 12.26
N LEU A 43 2.71 5.99 11.05
CA LEU A 43 3.46 5.05 10.21
C LEU A 43 4.60 5.71 9.42
N ARG A 44 4.70 7.04 9.43
CA ARG A 44 5.74 7.82 8.72
C ARG A 44 5.93 7.40 7.26
N ILE A 45 4.84 7.05 6.59
CA ILE A 45 4.85 6.73 5.16
C ILE A 45 5.09 8.02 4.40
N ASN A 46 6.12 8.05 3.56
CA ASN A 46 6.32 9.15 2.64
C ASN A 46 5.34 9.01 1.47
N TRP A 47 4.14 9.59 1.65
CA TRP A 47 3.07 9.55 0.67
C TRP A 47 3.44 10.27 -0.64
N ASP A 48 4.38 11.22 -0.61
CA ASP A 48 4.81 11.98 -1.79
C ASP A 48 5.64 11.12 -2.75
N ASN A 49 6.33 10.11 -2.24
CA ASN A 49 7.06 9.12 -3.05
C ASN A 49 6.14 8.10 -3.74
N LEU A 50 4.84 8.10 -3.44
CA LEU A 50 3.88 7.17 -4.04
C LEU A 50 3.14 7.86 -5.19
N ASP A 51 3.48 7.48 -6.42
CA ASP A 51 2.85 7.99 -7.63
C ASP A 51 1.46 7.38 -7.88
N ASN A 52 0.77 7.91 -8.89
CA ASN A 52 -0.58 7.46 -9.25
C ASN A 52 -0.61 6.01 -9.77
N LYS A 53 0.50 5.47 -10.28
CA LYS A 53 0.57 4.09 -10.75
C LYS A 53 0.59 3.13 -9.55
N ILE A 54 1.45 3.40 -8.57
CA ILE A 54 1.56 2.66 -7.31
C ILE A 54 0.24 2.72 -6.54
N LEU A 55 -0.37 3.90 -6.43
CA LEU A 55 -1.64 4.07 -5.71
C LEU A 55 -2.80 3.31 -6.36
N ARG A 56 -2.85 3.25 -7.70
CA ARG A 56 -3.88 2.48 -8.42
C ARG A 56 -3.72 0.98 -8.18
N GLU A 57 -2.48 0.48 -8.21
CA GLU A 57 -2.19 -0.92 -7.92
C GLU A 57 -2.54 -1.26 -6.45
N PHE A 58 -2.14 -0.41 -5.51
CA PHE A 58 -2.47 -0.55 -4.08
C PHE A 58 -3.99 -0.56 -3.85
N GLY A 59 -4.73 0.34 -4.49
CA GLY A 59 -6.19 0.39 -4.46
C GLY A 59 -6.82 -0.91 -4.99
N GLY A 60 -6.24 -1.47 -6.06
CA GLY A 60 -6.58 -2.80 -6.57
C GLY A 60 -6.47 -3.89 -5.52
N TYR A 61 -5.35 -3.97 -4.80
CA TYR A 61 -5.17 -4.93 -3.71
C TYR A 61 -6.15 -4.72 -2.55
N CYS A 62 -6.37 -3.46 -2.15
CA CYS A 62 -7.33 -3.13 -1.10
C CYS A 62 -8.74 -3.61 -1.45
N ASN A 63 -9.18 -3.39 -2.69
CA ASN A 63 -10.48 -3.84 -3.18
C ASN A 63 -10.57 -5.38 -3.28
N PHE A 64 -9.52 -6.02 -3.79
CA PHE A 64 -9.45 -7.48 -3.95
C PHE A 64 -9.48 -8.22 -2.60
N SER A 65 -8.88 -7.65 -1.55
CA SER A 65 -8.80 -8.28 -0.22
C SER A 65 -10.17 -8.54 0.44
N ARG A 66 -11.23 -7.84 0.00
CA ARG A 66 -12.58 -7.82 0.61
C ARG A 66 -12.63 -7.47 2.11
N LYS A 67 -11.51 -7.12 2.75
CA LYS A 67 -11.47 -6.74 4.16
C LYS A 67 -11.93 -5.30 4.35
N ILE A 68 -12.87 -5.08 5.27
CA ILE A 68 -13.39 -3.74 5.62
C ILE A 68 -12.25 -2.80 6.03
N LYS A 69 -11.27 -3.30 6.80
CA LYS A 69 -10.07 -2.54 7.20
C LYS A 69 -9.34 -1.96 5.99
N MET A 70 -9.07 -2.78 4.97
CA MET A 70 -8.33 -2.35 3.78
C MET A 70 -9.15 -1.39 2.91
N LYS A 71 -10.47 -1.57 2.82
CA LYS A 71 -11.36 -0.59 2.17
C LYS A 71 -11.31 0.78 2.88
N LYS A 72 -11.35 0.79 4.22
CA LYS A 72 -11.22 2.03 5.01
C LYS A 72 -9.86 2.70 4.82
N ILE A 73 -8.78 1.93 4.85
CA ILE A 73 -7.43 2.42 4.54
C ILE A 73 -7.41 3.09 3.16
N TRP A 74 -7.94 2.43 2.14
CA TRP A 74 -7.96 2.99 0.78
C TRP A 74 -8.72 4.32 0.70
N LEU A 75 -9.84 4.47 1.40
CA LEU A 75 -10.56 5.74 1.47
C LEU A 75 -9.74 6.86 2.12
N ILE A 76 -9.00 6.56 3.20
CA ILE A 76 -8.13 7.53 3.87
C ILE A 76 -6.97 7.92 2.96
N VAL A 77 -6.32 6.95 2.31
CA VAL A 77 -5.20 7.20 1.38
C VAL A 77 -5.64 8.11 0.22
N LYS A 78 -6.84 7.90 -0.33
CA LYS A 78 -7.39 8.80 -1.37
C LYS A 78 -7.57 10.24 -0.88
N LYS A 79 -7.99 10.44 0.37
CA LYS A 79 -8.07 11.78 0.99
C LYS A 79 -6.70 12.41 1.16
N ILE A 80 -5.68 11.63 1.58
CA ILE A 80 -4.31 12.13 1.75
C ILE A 80 -3.71 12.59 0.42
N LYS A 81 -3.91 11.82 -0.65
CA LYS A 81 -3.30 12.07 -1.95
C LYS A 81 -4.16 12.91 -2.90
N ASN A 82 -5.33 13.39 -2.46
CA ASN A 82 -6.34 14.02 -3.33
C ASN A 82 -6.62 13.24 -4.61
N VAL A 83 -6.61 11.91 -4.52
CA VAL A 83 -6.88 11.05 -5.69
C VAL A 83 -8.37 11.15 -5.97
N ALA A 84 -8.74 11.94 -6.98
CA ALA A 84 -10.09 12.07 -7.47
C ALA A 84 -10.65 10.71 -7.88
N LYS A 85 -11.97 10.55 -7.70
CA LYS A 85 -12.69 9.29 -7.89
C LYS A 85 -12.65 8.80 -9.32
#